data_AF-A0A2D0B4E5-F1
#
_entry.id   AF-A0A2D0B4E5-F1
#
_cell.length_a   1.000
_cell.length_b   1.000
_cell.length_c   1.000
_cell.angle_alpha   90.00
_cell.angle_beta   90.00
_cell.angle_gamma   90.00
#
_symmetry.space_group_name_H-M   'P 1'
#
loop_
_entity.id
_entity.type
_entity.pdbx_description
1 polymer ?
#
loop_
_entity_poly.entity_id
_entity_poly.type
_entity_poly.pdbx_seq_one_letter_code
_entity_poly.pdbx_strand_id
1 'polypeptide(L)'
;MLCPTCHTIIDKAPEDHPEDEILAWKRGHGNRVNGLFGARICETRQEVRNLIVPLLTENAAIHREYNPDLDYSHDPESGVALVWQRNMRERIIPNNRKILALLDVNRALAQDEELATIELFRQHIHDLEAKHYTSTVDGPARRFPDNVPELMR
;
A
#
# COMPACT_ATOMS: atom_id res chain seq x y z
N MET A 1 9.25 7.93 5.24
CA MET A 1 9.11 7.35 6.59
C MET A 1 9.68 5.95 6.55
N LEU A 2 10.74 5.71 7.34
CA LEU A 2 11.26 4.37 7.56
C LEU A 2 10.42 3.70 8.65
N CYS A 3 10.46 2.38 8.77
CA CYS A 3 9.74 1.71 9.86
C CYS A 3 10.42 1.99 11.22
N PRO A 4 9.72 1.76 12.35
CA PRO A 4 10.25 2.02 13.70
C PRO A 4 11.59 1.33 13.99
N THR A 5 11.79 0.14 13.40
CA THR A 5 13.03 -0.63 13.50
C THR A 5 14.21 0.06 12.83
N CYS A 6 13.97 0.68 11.67
CA CYS A 6 14.99 1.39 10.90
C CYS A 6 15.27 2.79 11.47
N HIS A 7 14.24 3.48 11.98
CA HIS A 7 14.42 4.76 12.69
C HIS A 7 15.31 4.61 13.93
N THR A 8 15.13 3.54 14.71
CA THR A 8 15.91 3.32 15.94
C THR A 8 17.41 3.12 15.67
N ILE A 9 17.78 2.63 14.49
CA ILE A 9 19.18 2.42 14.09
C ILE A 9 19.80 3.75 13.66
N ILE A 10 19.08 4.52 12.85
CA ILE A 10 19.53 5.83 12.34
C ILE A 10 19.63 6.86 13.46
N ASP A 11 18.65 6.89 14.38
CA ASP A 11 18.67 7.80 15.54
C ASP A 11 19.85 7.55 16.49
N LYS A 12 20.43 6.34 16.46
CA LYS A 12 21.56 5.96 17.33
C LYS A 12 22.93 6.22 16.70
N ALA A 13 23.02 6.44 15.39
CA ALA A 13 24.28 6.68 14.69
C ALA A 13 24.07 7.50 13.39
N PRO A 14 23.71 8.79 13.49
CA PRO A 14 23.38 9.62 12.33
C PRO A 14 24.57 9.89 11.39
N GLU A 15 25.80 9.77 11.87
CA GLU A 15 27.02 9.96 11.05
C GLU A 15 27.44 8.68 10.29
N ASP A 16 26.90 7.51 10.66
CA ASP A 16 27.21 6.21 10.03
C ASP A 16 26.19 5.81 8.94
N HIS A 17 25.18 6.64 8.68
CA HIS A 17 24.07 6.35 7.77
C HIS A 17 23.78 7.51 6.81
N PRO A 18 24.63 7.72 5.80
CA PRO A 18 24.44 8.79 4.81
C PRO A 18 23.14 8.58 4.01
N GLU A 19 22.60 9.68 3.49
CA GLU A 19 21.25 9.74 2.89
C GLU A 19 21.07 8.77 1.70
N ASP A 20 22.15 8.53 0.95
CA ASP A 20 22.22 7.57 -0.15
C ASP A 20 22.08 6.11 0.32
N GLU A 21 22.61 5.78 1.50
CA GLU A 21 22.48 4.46 2.13
C GLU A 21 21.05 4.23 2.65
N ILE A 22 20.42 5.26 3.24
CA ILE A 22 19.01 5.23 3.65
C ILE A 22 18.09 5.01 2.43
N LEU A 23 18.35 5.72 1.33
CA LEU A 23 17.63 5.54 0.07
C LEU A 23 17.92 4.15 -0.55
N ALA A 24 19.12 3.62 -0.41
CA ALA A 24 19.48 2.27 -0.84
C ALA A 24 18.77 1.20 0.00
N TRP A 25 18.60 1.38 1.30
CA TRP A 25 17.83 0.46 2.16
C TRP A 25 16.33 0.51 1.87
N LYS A 26 15.79 1.71 1.60
CA LYS A 26 14.40 1.88 1.15
C LYS A 26 14.17 1.15 -0.18
N ARG A 27 15.10 1.29 -1.13
CA ARG A 27 15.10 0.56 -2.42
C ARG A 27 15.30 -0.94 -2.24
N GLY A 28 16.22 -1.36 -1.36
CA GLY A 28 16.57 -2.77 -1.11
C GLY A 28 15.52 -3.54 -0.29
N HIS A 29 14.75 -2.86 0.55
CA HIS A 29 13.54 -3.43 1.16
C HIS A 29 12.43 -3.57 0.10
N GLY A 30 12.22 -2.53 -0.73
CA GLY A 30 11.32 -2.59 -1.89
C GLY A 30 11.61 -3.77 -2.81
N ASN A 31 12.85 -3.97 -3.23
CA ASN A 31 13.25 -5.05 -4.15
C ASN A 31 13.01 -6.47 -3.59
N ARG A 32 13.21 -6.69 -2.29
CA ARG A 32 12.93 -7.99 -1.65
C ARG A 32 11.44 -8.28 -1.55
N VAL A 33 10.64 -7.23 -1.33
CA VAL A 33 9.17 -7.31 -1.26
C VAL A 33 8.55 -7.48 -2.66
N ASN A 34 9.14 -6.86 -3.68
CA ASN A 34 8.68 -6.93 -5.07
C ASN A 34 8.76 -8.35 -5.65
N GLY A 35 9.84 -9.09 -5.35
CA GLY A 35 9.97 -10.49 -5.74
C GLY A 35 8.91 -11.41 -5.08
N LEU A 36 8.53 -11.12 -3.82
CA LEU A 36 7.51 -11.88 -3.09
C LEU A 36 6.10 -11.69 -3.67
N PHE A 37 5.83 -10.51 -4.25
CA PHE A 37 4.55 -10.19 -4.86
C PHE A 37 4.46 -10.49 -6.36
N GLY A 38 5.49 -11.12 -6.94
CA GLY A 38 5.53 -11.44 -8.37
C GLY A 38 5.56 -10.20 -9.26
N ALA A 39 6.05 -9.07 -8.74
CA ALA A 39 6.17 -7.85 -9.52
C ALA A 39 7.21 -8.05 -10.62
N ARG A 40 6.84 -7.68 -11.85
CA ARG A 40 7.67 -7.79 -13.05
C ARG A 40 7.78 -6.44 -13.74
N ILE A 41 8.91 -6.21 -14.39
CA ILE A 41 9.10 -5.07 -15.28
C ILE A 41 8.23 -5.29 -16.52
N CYS A 42 7.56 -4.24 -16.94
CA CYS A 42 6.70 -4.16 -18.11
C CYS A 42 7.35 -3.23 -19.15
N GLU A 43 6.99 -3.41 -20.41
CA GLU A 43 7.47 -2.57 -21.51
C GLU A 43 6.57 -1.35 -21.71
N THR A 44 5.30 -1.46 -21.32
CA THR A 44 4.29 -0.42 -21.56
C THR A 44 3.45 -0.11 -20.33
N ARG A 45 2.95 1.12 -20.25
CA ARG A 45 1.96 1.55 -19.23
C ARG A 45 0.74 0.63 -19.22
N GLN A 46 0.27 0.23 -20.40
CA GLN A 46 -0.89 -0.63 -20.56
C GLN A 46 -0.68 -2.01 -19.93
N GLU A 47 0.52 -2.57 -20.00
CA GLU A 47 0.84 -3.84 -19.33
C GLU A 47 0.78 -3.71 -17.81
N VAL A 48 1.35 -2.64 -17.25
CA VAL A 48 1.24 -2.36 -15.80
C VAL A 48 -0.22 -2.21 -15.42
N ARG A 49 -0.98 -1.46 -16.22
CA ARG A 49 -2.43 -1.25 -16.02
C ARG A 49 -3.20 -2.57 -15.99
N ASN A 50 -2.93 -3.46 -16.93
CA ASN A 50 -3.57 -4.78 -17.02
C ASN A 50 -3.29 -5.65 -15.79
N LEU A 51 -2.16 -5.44 -15.10
CA LEU A 51 -1.82 -6.15 -13.86
C LEU A 51 -2.50 -5.54 -12.62
N ILE A 52 -2.61 -4.20 -12.55
CA ILE A 52 -3.16 -3.53 -11.36
C ILE A 52 -4.71 -3.45 -11.36
N VAL A 53 -5.34 -3.33 -12.53
CA VAL A 53 -6.81 -3.16 -12.64
C VAL A 53 -7.61 -4.32 -12.03
N PRO A 54 -7.24 -5.61 -12.23
CA PRO A 54 -7.95 -6.71 -11.58
C PRO A 54 -7.90 -6.62 -10.04
N LEU A 55 -6.75 -6.26 -9.48
CA LEU A 55 -6.56 -6.11 -8.03
C LEU A 55 -7.38 -4.94 -7.46
N LEU A 56 -7.42 -3.82 -8.19
CA LEU A 56 -8.26 -2.66 -7.85
C LEU A 56 -9.75 -3.02 -7.91
N THR A 57 -10.15 -3.79 -8.93
CA THR A 57 -11.54 -4.23 -9.11
C THR A 57 -11.97 -5.15 -7.97
N GLU A 58 -11.12 -6.09 -7.57
CA GLU A 58 -11.36 -6.97 -6.42
C GLU A 58 -11.54 -6.15 -5.13
N ASN A 59 -10.63 -5.21 -4.86
CA ASN A 59 -10.71 -4.35 -3.68
C ASN A 59 -12.00 -3.51 -3.68
N ALA A 60 -12.37 -2.94 -4.81
CA ALA A 60 -13.60 -2.16 -4.96
C ALA A 60 -14.86 -3.01 -4.70
N ALA A 61 -14.89 -4.25 -5.18
CA ALA A 61 -16.00 -5.18 -4.92
C ALA A 61 -16.13 -5.50 -3.44
N ILE A 62 -15.02 -5.83 -2.76
CA ILE A 62 -15.03 -6.08 -1.30
C ILE A 62 -15.50 -4.84 -0.54
N HIS A 63 -14.98 -3.65 -0.88
CA HIS A 63 -15.36 -2.41 -0.21
C HIS A 63 -16.86 -2.11 -0.40
N ARG A 64 -17.42 -2.35 -1.59
CA ARG A 64 -18.85 -2.12 -1.84
C ARG A 64 -19.75 -2.99 -0.94
N GLU A 65 -19.40 -4.27 -0.80
CA GLU A 65 -20.21 -5.25 -0.08
C GLU A 65 -20.03 -5.21 1.44
N TYR A 66 -18.84 -4.81 1.91
CA TYR A 66 -18.42 -4.99 3.31
C TYR A 66 -17.76 -3.76 3.94
N ASN A 67 -17.92 -2.54 3.41
CA ASN A 67 -17.31 -1.37 4.07
C ASN A 67 -17.97 -1.07 5.43
N PRO A 68 -17.24 -0.41 6.35
CA PRO A 68 -17.73 -0.11 7.70
C PRO A 68 -18.78 1.01 7.75
N ASP A 69 -19.12 1.66 6.64
CA ASP A 69 -20.19 2.67 6.60
C ASP A 69 -21.57 2.03 6.38
N LEU A 70 -21.62 0.70 6.22
CA LEU A 70 -22.85 -0.08 6.18
C LEU A 70 -23.48 -0.22 7.57
N ASP A 71 -24.78 -0.55 7.60
CA ASP A 71 -25.68 -0.48 8.78
C ASP A 71 -25.23 -1.30 10.00
N TYR A 72 -24.27 -2.22 9.83
CA TYR A 72 -23.68 -3.01 10.91
C TYR A 72 -22.55 -2.29 11.66
N SER A 73 -22.22 -1.05 11.29
CA SER A 73 -21.19 -0.23 11.93
C SER A 73 -21.38 -0.05 13.45
N HIS A 74 -22.63 -0.18 13.93
CA HIS A 74 -23.02 -0.09 15.33
C HIS A 74 -22.95 -1.43 16.09
N ASP A 75 -22.69 -2.54 15.39
CA ASP A 75 -22.50 -3.87 15.97
C ASP A 75 -21.12 -4.45 15.57
N PRO A 76 -20.09 -4.22 16.41
CA PRO A 76 -18.73 -4.69 16.18
C PRO A 76 -18.59 -6.21 16.12
N GLU A 77 -19.57 -6.97 16.63
CA GLU A 77 -19.59 -8.43 16.62
C GLU A 77 -20.46 -9.01 15.50
N SER A 78 -21.09 -8.14 14.69
CA SER A 78 -21.84 -8.58 13.53
C SER A 78 -20.96 -9.42 12.60
N GLY A 79 -21.54 -10.47 12.02
CA GLY A 79 -20.82 -11.33 11.07
C GLY A 79 -20.19 -10.54 9.92
N VAL A 80 -20.80 -9.41 9.53
CA VAL A 80 -20.30 -8.55 8.46
C VAL A 80 -19.06 -7.75 8.89
N ALA A 81 -18.99 -7.26 10.13
CA ALA A 81 -17.79 -6.62 10.68
C ALA A 81 -16.60 -7.58 10.73
N LEU A 82 -16.83 -8.84 11.13
CA LEU A 82 -15.79 -9.87 11.13
C LEU A 82 -15.32 -10.21 9.71
N VAL A 83 -16.26 -10.32 8.76
CA VAL A 83 -15.94 -10.54 7.33
C VAL A 83 -15.13 -9.38 6.76
N TRP A 84 -15.48 -8.14 7.10
CA TRP A 84 -14.70 -6.96 6.71
C TRP A 84 -13.28 -7.01 7.25
N GLN A 85 -13.09 -7.24 8.55
CA GLN A 85 -11.76 -7.34 9.16
C GLN A 85 -10.91 -8.43 8.52
N ARG A 86 -11.52 -9.58 8.22
CA ARG A 86 -10.86 -10.69 7.52
C ARG A 86 -10.44 -10.28 6.10
N ASN A 87 -11.39 -9.78 5.30
CA ASN A 87 -11.13 -9.36 3.93
C ASN A 87 -10.06 -8.25 3.85
N MET A 88 -10.03 -7.33 4.83
CA MET A 88 -9.01 -6.31 4.90
C MET A 88 -7.60 -6.91 5.01
N ARG A 89 -7.42 -7.84 5.97
CA ARG A 89 -6.12 -8.47 6.26
C ARG A 89 -5.68 -9.47 5.19
N GLU A 90 -6.61 -10.22 4.62
CA GLU A 90 -6.32 -11.34 3.71
C GLU A 90 -6.35 -10.93 2.23
N ARG A 91 -7.05 -9.85 1.85
CA ARG A 91 -7.26 -9.48 0.45
C ARG A 91 -6.87 -8.03 0.15
N ILE A 92 -7.50 -7.04 0.79
CA ILE A 92 -7.31 -5.62 0.44
C ILE A 92 -5.87 -5.18 0.66
N ILE A 93 -5.31 -5.38 1.86
CA ILE A 93 -3.93 -4.97 2.17
C ILE A 93 -2.93 -5.73 1.29
N PRO A 94 -3.00 -7.07 1.15
CA PRO A 94 -2.14 -7.80 0.21
C PRO A 94 -2.25 -7.32 -1.24
N ASN A 95 -3.44 -7.03 -1.74
CA ASN A 95 -3.64 -6.51 -3.10
C ASN A 95 -3.04 -5.12 -3.26
N ASN A 96 -3.23 -4.23 -2.29
CA ASN A 96 -2.62 -2.91 -2.33
C ASN A 96 -1.09 -2.98 -2.34
N ARG A 97 -0.49 -3.89 -1.55
CA ARG A 97 0.95 -4.15 -1.59
C ARG A 97 1.42 -4.67 -2.96
N LYS A 98 0.68 -5.59 -3.58
CA LYS A 98 0.98 -6.08 -4.94
C LYS A 98 0.93 -4.95 -5.97
N ILE A 99 -0.10 -4.10 -5.91
CA ILE A 99 -0.23 -2.93 -6.79
C ILE A 99 0.98 -2.01 -6.60
N LEU A 100 1.32 -1.66 -5.36
CA LEU A 100 2.47 -0.81 -5.06
C LEU A 100 3.79 -1.41 -5.57
N ALA A 101 3.99 -2.72 -5.39
CA ALA A 101 5.17 -3.41 -5.89
C ALA A 101 5.28 -3.35 -7.43
N LEU A 102 4.16 -3.54 -8.14
CA LEU A 102 4.09 -3.40 -9.59
C LEU A 102 4.38 -1.97 -10.04
N LEU A 103 3.88 -0.97 -9.33
CA LEU A 103 4.13 0.44 -9.62
C LEU A 103 5.60 0.81 -9.35
N ASP A 104 6.21 0.27 -8.29
CA ASP A 104 7.59 0.56 -7.91
C ASP A 104 8.61 0.03 -8.92
N VAL A 105 8.44 -1.22 -9.38
CA VAL A 105 9.36 -1.80 -10.40
C VAL A 105 9.16 -1.16 -11.78
N ASN A 106 8.01 -0.53 -12.03
CA ASN A 106 7.67 0.13 -13.29
C ASN A 106 7.63 1.66 -13.18
N ARG A 107 8.27 2.24 -12.16
CA ARG A 107 8.21 3.68 -11.87
C ARG A 107 8.69 4.56 -13.03
N ALA A 108 9.56 4.04 -13.89
CA ALA A 108 10.06 4.73 -15.08
C ALA A 108 8.98 4.97 -16.15
N LEU A 109 7.84 4.24 -16.10
CA LEU A 109 6.72 4.39 -17.02
C LEU A 109 5.66 5.39 -16.51
N ALA A 110 5.79 5.87 -15.27
CA ALA A 110 4.84 6.80 -14.66
C ALA A 110 5.12 8.26 -15.07
N GLN A 111 4.04 9.04 -15.18
CA GLN A 111 4.09 10.50 -15.35
C GLN A 111 4.32 11.19 -14.00
N ASP A 112 4.77 12.45 -14.02
CA ASP A 112 5.14 13.19 -12.80
C ASP A 112 3.97 13.32 -11.81
N GLU A 113 2.76 13.56 -12.29
CA GLU A 113 1.54 13.63 -11.47
C GLU A 113 1.18 12.27 -10.84
N GLU A 114 1.49 11.18 -11.54
CA GLU A 114 1.27 9.82 -11.06
C GLU A 114 2.28 9.44 -9.98
N LEU A 115 3.52 9.95 -10.04
CA LEU A 115 4.53 9.71 -9.00
C LEU A 115 4.07 10.22 -7.64
N ALA A 116 3.44 11.41 -7.60
CA ALA A 116 2.84 11.93 -6.37
C ALA A 116 1.69 11.04 -5.88
N THR A 117 0.85 10.55 -6.80
CA THR A 117 -0.26 9.64 -6.48
C THR A 117 0.23 8.30 -5.93
N ILE A 118 1.33 7.75 -6.47
CA ILE A 118 1.96 6.52 -5.98
C ILE A 118 2.43 6.67 -4.52
N GLU A 119 3.05 7.80 -4.17
CA GLU A 119 3.48 8.01 -2.79
C GLU A 119 2.31 8.26 -1.82
N LEU A 120 1.24 8.91 -2.27
CA LEU A 120 0.00 9.00 -1.49
C LEU A 120 -0.63 7.63 -1.25
N PHE A 121 -0.60 6.75 -2.26
CA PHE A 121 -1.07 5.38 -2.14
C PHE A 121 -0.20 4.56 -1.19
N ARG A 122 1.12 4.74 -1.23
CA ARG A 122 2.06 4.12 -0.26
C ARG A 122 1.72 4.53 1.18
N GLN A 123 1.45 5.81 1.41
CA GLN A 123 1.07 6.28 2.75
C GLN A 123 -0.26 5.67 3.21
N HIS A 124 -1.26 5.60 2.31
CA HIS A 124 -2.53 4.94 2.61
C HIS A 124 -2.35 3.47 3.02
N ILE A 125 -1.49 2.71 2.34
CA ILE A 125 -1.17 1.33 2.69
C ILE A 125 -0.57 1.23 4.09
N HIS A 126 0.40 2.10 4.40
CA HIS A 126 1.03 2.14 5.70
C HIS A 126 0.01 2.41 6.83
N ASP A 127 -0.90 3.36 6.62
CA ASP A 127 -1.94 3.69 7.60
C ASP A 127 -2.94 2.55 7.80
N LEU A 128 -3.33 1.85 6.72
CA LEU A 128 -4.17 0.65 6.80
C LEU A 128 -3.48 -0.48 7.57
N GLU A 129 -2.21 -0.72 7.32
CA GLU A 129 -1.45 -1.77 8.00
C GLU A 129 -1.31 -1.49 9.49
N ALA A 130 -0.99 -0.26 9.87
CA ALA A 130 -0.97 0.15 11.27
C ALA A 130 -2.33 -0.13 11.92
N LYS A 131 -3.43 0.30 11.29
CA LYS A 131 -4.79 0.08 11.80
C LYS A 131 -5.17 -1.40 11.98
N HIS A 132 -4.73 -2.27 11.08
CA HIS A 132 -5.21 -3.65 11.05
C HIS A 132 -4.24 -4.70 11.61
N TYR A 133 -2.96 -4.35 11.79
CA TYR A 133 -1.93 -5.26 12.31
C TYR A 133 -1.24 -4.79 13.59
N THR A 134 -1.44 -3.54 14.02
CA THR A 134 -0.86 -3.05 15.29
C THR A 134 -1.95 -2.64 16.29
N SER A 135 -1.63 -2.78 17.57
CA SER A 135 -2.54 -2.46 18.69
C SER A 135 -2.60 -0.97 19.03
N THR A 136 -1.72 -0.15 18.43
CA THR A 136 -1.58 1.28 18.70
C THR A 136 -1.69 2.07 17.42
N VAL A 137 -2.77 2.83 17.25
CA VAL A 137 -2.88 3.85 16.21
C VAL A 137 -3.45 5.13 16.80
N ASP A 138 -2.59 6.11 17.02
CA ASP A 138 -2.97 7.50 17.28
C ASP A 138 -2.69 8.32 16.03
N GLY A 139 -3.73 8.89 15.42
CA GLY A 139 -3.61 9.84 14.30
C GLY A 139 -4.64 9.65 13.16
N PRO A 140 -4.79 10.65 12.28
CA PRO A 140 -5.70 10.57 11.14
C PRO A 140 -5.18 9.55 10.10
N ALA A 141 -5.95 8.49 9.84
CA ALA A 141 -5.65 7.55 8.76
C ALA A 141 -6.09 8.13 7.41
N ARG A 142 -5.21 8.07 6.40
CA ARG A 142 -5.52 8.59 5.06
C ARG A 142 -6.50 7.67 4.33
N ARG A 143 -7.50 8.28 3.70
CA ARG A 143 -8.42 7.57 2.78
C ARG A 143 -7.71 7.16 1.50
N PHE A 144 -8.28 6.17 0.81
CA PHE A 144 -7.79 5.73 -0.50
C PHE A 144 -7.76 6.93 -1.47
N PRO A 145 -6.63 7.21 -2.16
CA PRO A 145 -6.54 8.38 -3.03
C PRO A 145 -7.37 8.23 -4.32
N ASP A 146 -8.16 9.25 -4.65
CA ASP A 146 -9.11 9.24 -5.78
C ASP A 146 -8.45 9.03 -7.15
N ASN A 147 -7.16 9.37 -7.29
CA ASN A 147 -6.42 9.25 -8.55
C ASN A 147 -5.81 7.85 -8.77
N VAL A 148 -5.81 6.95 -7.78
CA VAL A 148 -5.23 5.60 -7.94
C VAL A 148 -5.88 4.79 -9.08
N PRO A 149 -7.21 4.82 -9.30
CA PRO A 149 -7.85 4.14 -10.45
C PRO A 149 -7.46 4.69 -11.83
N GLU A 150 -6.88 5.89 -11.86
CA GLU A 150 -6.42 6.59 -13.06
C GLU A 150 -4.97 6.25 -13.42
N LEU A 151 -4.21 5.64 -12.51
CA LEU A 151 -2.81 5.29 -12.74
C LEU A 151 -2.63 4.40 -13.98
N MET A 152 -1.58 4.71 -14.74
CA MET A 152 -1.13 3.97 -15.92
C MET A 152 -2.19 3.89 -17.05
N ARG A 153 -3.19 4.79 -17.05
CA ARG A 153 -4.10 4.98 -18.21
C ARG A 153 -3.36 5.51 -19.43
#